data_AF-S0DY41-F1
#
_entry.id   AF-S0DY41-F1
#
_cell.length_a   1.000
_cell.length_b   1.000
_cell.length_c   1.000
_cell.angle_alpha   90.00
_cell.angle_beta   90.00
_cell.angle_gamma   90.00
#
_symmetry.space_group_name_H-M   'P 1'
#
loop_
_entity.id
_entity.type
_entity.pdbx_description
1 polymer ?
#
loop_
_entity_poly.entity_id
_entity_poly.type
_entity_poly.pdbx_seq_one_letter_code
_entity_poly.pdbx_strand_id
1 'polypeptide(L)'
;MSSKSANKSSPEFTSYYLQRTTQELSEDLDKVRNAEDFKADSIPFLIHALQQGAGLFSPEDQKRVVAIISVHYNERTMAFHIRSFAISGLLRAILHHFLRDKDMSDHKDGVFLCR
;
A
#
# COMPACT_ATOMS: atom_id res chain seq x y z
N MET A 1 29.00 23.70 9.55
CA MET A 1 27.62 23.72 9.02
C MET A 1 27.17 22.27 8.83
N SER A 2 26.09 21.88 9.49
CA SER A 2 25.66 20.49 9.71
C SER A 2 25.15 19.86 8.41
N SER A 3 25.89 18.90 7.88
CA SER A 3 25.47 18.06 6.76
C SER A 3 24.37 17.11 7.24
N LYS A 4 23.10 17.54 7.13
CA LYS A 4 21.91 16.71 7.29
C LYS A 4 21.86 15.71 6.12
N SER A 5 22.69 14.67 6.19
CA SER A 5 22.53 13.49 5.34
C SER A 5 21.15 12.94 5.66
N ALA A 6 20.21 13.12 4.73
CA ALA A 6 18.97 12.36 4.72
C ALA A 6 19.40 10.90 4.60
N ASN A 7 19.50 10.22 5.75
CA ASN A 7 19.76 8.80 5.86
C ASN A 7 18.56 8.12 5.19
N LYS A 8 18.64 7.95 3.87
CA LYS A 8 17.63 7.30 3.05
C LYS A 8 17.67 5.84 3.44
N SER A 9 16.87 5.48 4.44
CA SER A 9 16.63 4.10 4.77
C SER A 9 16.01 3.40 3.55
N SER A 10 16.36 2.14 3.33
CA SER A 10 15.76 1.43 2.20
C SER A 10 14.24 1.36 2.37
N PRO A 11 13.46 1.45 1.27
CA PRO A 11 12.00 1.41 1.36
C PRO A 11 11.50 0.08 1.94
N GLU A 12 12.19 -1.03 1.68
CA GLU A 12 11.85 -2.33 2.28
C GLU A 12 12.10 -2.34 3.79
N PHE A 13 13.25 -1.81 4.24
CA PHE A 13 13.55 -1.72 5.67
C PHE A 13 12.56 -0.83 6.39
N THR A 14 12.24 0.32 5.80
CA THR A 14 11.31 1.30 6.39
C THR A 14 9.93 0.70 6.58
N SER A 15 9.43 -0.06 5.59
CA SER A 15 8.14 -0.74 5.68
C SER A 15 8.15 -1.84 6.74
N TYR A 16 9.20 -2.66 6.79
CA TYR A 16 9.37 -3.70 7.80
C TYR A 16 9.46 -3.11 9.21
N TYR A 17 10.28 -2.08 9.39
CA TYR A 17 10.45 -1.35 10.64
C TYR A 17 9.11 -0.79 11.09
N LEU A 18 8.39 -0.04 10.24
CA LEU A 18 7.08 0.51 10.58
C LEU A 18 6.08 -0.56 10.99
N GLN A 19 6.02 -1.68 10.26
CA GLN A 19 5.12 -2.78 10.59
C GLN A 19 5.44 -3.37 11.97
N ARG A 20 6.71 -3.67 12.23
CA ARG A 20 7.16 -4.20 13.52
C ARG A 20 6.92 -3.21 14.65
N THR A 21 7.39 -1.99 14.49
CA THR A 21 7.24 -0.92 15.46
C THR A 21 5.76 -0.66 15.79
N THR A 22 4.87 -0.67 14.79
CA THR A 22 3.41 -0.52 15.02
C THR A 22 2.80 -1.72 15.74
N GLN A 23 3.32 -2.94 15.53
CA GLN A 23 2.88 -4.13 16.26
C GLN A 23 3.32 -4.08 17.72
N GLU A 24 4.59 -3.79 17.99
CA GLU A 24 5.13 -3.75 19.35
C GLU A 24 4.55 -2.56 20.15
N LEU A 25 4.35 -1.41 19.51
CA LEU A 25 3.73 -0.24 20.12
C LEU A 25 2.20 -0.26 20.01
N SER A 26 1.57 -1.35 19.60
CA SER A 26 0.12 -1.39 19.38
C SER A 26 -0.67 -0.96 20.62
N GLU A 27 -0.26 -1.40 21.81
CA GLU A 27 -0.86 -0.99 23.09
C GLU A 27 -0.64 0.50 23.37
N ASP A 28 0.58 1.01 23.14
CA ASP A 28 0.89 2.42 23.38
C ASP A 28 0.22 3.35 22.37
N LEU A 29 0.09 2.91 21.12
CA LEU A 29 -0.67 3.60 20.08
C LEU A 29 -2.16 3.63 20.41
N ASP A 30 -2.70 2.57 21.04
CA ASP A 30 -4.08 2.55 21.50
C ASP A 30 -4.29 3.54 22.67
N LYS A 31 -3.35 3.61 23.62
CA LYS A 31 -3.37 4.63 24.70
C LYS A 31 -3.30 6.05 24.15
N VAL A 32 -2.37 6.30 23.23
CA VAL A 32 -2.23 7.61 22.57
C VAL A 32 -3.51 7.95 21.81
N ARG A 33 -4.12 6.98 21.11
CA ARG A 33 -5.37 7.19 20.37
C ARG A 33 -6.56 7.52 21.28
N ASN A 34 -6.59 6.94 22.48
CA ASN A 34 -7.64 7.16 23.47
C ASN A 34 -7.37 8.40 24.36
N ALA A 35 -6.23 9.06 24.21
CA ALA A 35 -5.91 10.27 24.96
C ALA A 35 -6.76 11.46 24.48
N GLU A 36 -7.16 12.32 25.40
CA GLU A 36 -8.02 13.50 25.14
C GLU A 36 -7.42 14.50 24.14
N ASP A 37 -6.09 14.56 24.08
CA ASP A 37 -5.33 15.46 23.21
C ASP A 37 -5.03 14.89 21.81
N PHE A 38 -5.41 13.64 21.53
CA PHE A 38 -5.10 13.02 20.24
C PHE A 38 -6.14 13.36 19.17
N LYS A 39 -5.70 14.10 18.15
CA LYS A 39 -6.54 14.58 17.04
C LYS A 39 -6.16 13.88 15.74
N ALA A 40 -7.09 13.86 14.78
CA ALA A 40 -6.85 13.31 13.45
C ALA A 40 -5.64 13.97 12.76
N ASP A 41 -5.39 15.25 13.04
CA ASP A 41 -4.24 16.00 12.53
C ASP A 41 -2.89 15.58 13.12
N SER A 42 -2.89 14.85 14.25
CA SER A 42 -1.69 14.32 14.90
C SER A 42 -1.20 13.01 14.28
N ILE A 43 -2.04 12.34 13.49
CA ILE A 43 -1.71 11.10 12.76
C ILE A 43 -0.51 11.26 11.83
N PRO A 44 -0.45 12.25 10.91
CA PRO A 44 0.71 12.44 10.06
C PRO A 44 1.98 12.70 10.87
N PHE A 45 1.89 13.43 11.98
CA PHE A 45 3.03 13.67 12.86
C PHE A 45 3.55 12.37 13.50
N LEU A 46 2.64 11.53 13.99
CA LEU A 46 2.97 10.21 14.53
C LEU A 46 3.65 9.32 13.48
N ILE A 47 3.09 9.25 12.27
CA ILE A 47 3.68 8.47 11.17
C ILE A 47 5.09 8.99 10.83
N HIS A 48 5.27 10.31 10.76
CA HIS A 48 6.58 10.91 10.52
C HIS A 48 7.58 10.64 11.64
N ALA A 49 7.15 10.62 12.91
CA ALA A 49 8.02 10.29 14.03
C ALA A 49 8.48 8.82 13.97
N LEU A 50 7.56 7.90 13.67
CA LEU A 50 7.88 6.48 13.49
C LEU A 50 8.80 6.27 12.29
N GLN A 51 8.55 6.95 11.17
CA GLN A 51 9.43 6.90 10.00
C GLN A 51 10.83 7.45 10.30
N GLN A 52 10.93 8.52 11.08
CA GLN A 52 12.22 9.07 11.52
C GLN A 52 13.00 8.08 12.40
N GLY A 53 12.31 7.27 13.20
CA GLY A 53 12.91 6.20 13.98
C GLY A 53 13.67 5.17 13.13
N ALA A 54 13.20 4.88 11.92
CA ALA A 54 13.90 4.00 10.98
C ALA A 54 15.28 4.56 10.56
N GLY A 55 15.42 5.89 10.51
CA GLY A 55 16.65 6.59 10.18
C GLY A 55 17.73 6.55 11.27
N LEU A 56 17.41 6.05 12.48
CA LEU A 56 18.37 5.86 13.56
C LEU A 56 19.25 4.62 13.35
N PHE A 57 18.86 3.72 12.44
CA PHE A 57 19.64 2.53 12.12
C PHE A 57 20.69 2.84 11.08
N SER A 58 21.91 2.35 11.32
CA SER A 58 23.01 2.44 10.35
C SER A 58 22.66 1.69 9.06
N PRO A 59 23.11 2.15 7.88
CA PRO A 59 22.80 1.49 6.62
C PRO A 59 23.27 0.02 6.57
N GLU A 60 24.30 -0.34 7.33
CA GLU A 60 24.74 -1.74 7.48
C GLU A 60 23.75 -2.61 8.25
N ASP A 61 23.17 -2.09 9.34
CA ASP A 61 22.13 -2.78 10.10
C ASP A 61 20.87 -2.98 9.25
N GLN A 62 20.48 -1.93 8.52
CA GLN A 62 19.33 -2.02 7.61
C GLN A 62 19.53 -3.11 6.56
N LYS A 63 20.71 -3.20 5.96
CA LYS A 63 21.04 -4.26 4.98
C LYS A 63 21.01 -5.64 5.62
N ARG A 64 21.51 -5.81 6.85
CA ARG A 64 21.45 -7.10 7.56
C ARG A 64 20.02 -7.54 7.81
N VAL A 65 19.18 -6.63 8.29
CA VAL A 65 17.75 -6.91 8.54
C VAL A 65 17.03 -7.25 7.23
N VAL A 66 17.26 -6.48 6.17
CA VAL A 66 16.69 -6.74 4.84
C VAL A 66 17.14 -8.11 4.29
N ALA A 67 18.42 -8.46 4.44
CA ALA A 67 18.91 -9.77 4.02
C ALA A 67 18.23 -10.91 4.80
N ILE A 68 18.07 -10.77 6.12
CA ILE A 68 17.39 -11.77 6.96
C ILE A 68 15.93 -11.95 6.54
N ILE A 69 15.18 -10.85 6.33
CA ILE A 69 13.78 -10.94 5.90
C ILE A 69 13.67 -11.52 4.49
N SER A 70 14.54 -11.16 3.54
CA SER A 70 14.51 -11.69 2.19
C SER A 70 14.72 -13.21 2.16
N VAL A 71 15.57 -13.74 3.03
CA VAL A 71 15.75 -15.19 3.20
C VAL A 71 14.49 -15.85 3.79
N HIS A 72 13.80 -15.18 4.73
CA HIS A 72 12.62 -15.72 5.41
C HIS A 72 11.31 -15.62 4.59
N TYR A 73 11.26 -14.74 3.59
CA TYR A 73 10.09 -14.53 2.72
C TYR A 73 9.96 -15.53 1.55
N ASN A 74 10.97 -16.38 1.33
CA ASN A 74 10.98 -17.32 0.20
C ASN A 74 9.94 -18.46 0.32
N GLU A 75 9.42 -18.71 1.52
CA GLU A 75 8.48 -19.82 1.79
C GLU A 75 7.00 -19.40 1.86
N ARG A 76 6.69 -18.09 1.83
CA ARG A 76 5.30 -17.57 1.92
C ARG A 76 4.74 -16.96 0.63
N THR A 77 5.58 -16.68 -0.38
CA THR A 77 5.16 -15.98 -1.61
C THR A 77 4.55 -16.89 -2.69
N MET A 78 4.80 -18.20 -2.66
CA MET A 78 4.19 -19.15 -3.62
C MET A 78 2.65 -19.25 -3.46
N ALA A 79 2.11 -18.95 -2.27
CA ALA A 79 0.68 -19.06 -2.01
C ALA A 79 -0.17 -17.88 -2.53
N PHE A 80 0.43 -16.69 -2.72
CA PHE A 80 -0.32 -15.50 -3.13
C PHE A 80 -0.44 -15.36 -4.66
N HIS A 81 0.56 -15.85 -5.41
CA HIS A 81 0.54 -15.76 -6.88
C HIS A 81 -0.53 -16.64 -7.53
N ILE A 82 -0.87 -17.79 -6.94
CA ILE A 82 -1.93 -18.68 -7.47
C ILE A 82 -3.32 -18.03 -7.33
N ARG A 83 -3.59 -17.30 -6.23
CA ARG A 83 -4.90 -16.67 -5.98
C ARG A 83 -5.09 -15.33 -6.70
N SER A 84 -4.03 -14.55 -6.91
CA SER A 84 -4.09 -13.26 -7.63
C SER A 84 -4.44 -13.45 -9.11
N PHE A 85 -4.01 -14.55 -9.73
CA PHE A 85 -4.31 -14.85 -11.13
C PHE A 85 -5.81 -15.17 -11.36
N ALA A 86 -6.48 -15.84 -10.41
CA ALA A 86 -7.89 -16.22 -10.52
C ALA A 86 -8.85 -15.03 -10.42
N ILE A 87 -8.57 -14.06 -9.53
CA ILE A 87 -9.43 -12.89 -9.31
C ILE A 87 -9.33 -11.91 -10.50
N SER A 88 -8.14 -11.78 -11.09
CA SER A 88 -7.87 -10.90 -12.24
C SER A 88 -8.59 -11.37 -13.52
N GLY A 89 -8.66 -12.69 -13.75
CA GLY A 89 -9.38 -13.26 -14.89
C GLY A 89 -10.89 -13.05 -14.81
N LEU A 90 -11.48 -13.26 -13.62
CA LEU A 90 -12.91 -13.11 -13.40
C LEU A 90 -13.35 -11.64 -13.49
N LEU A 91 -12.57 -10.71 -12.93
CA LEU A 91 -12.87 -9.27 -12.99
C LEU A 91 -12.81 -8.73 -14.43
N ARG A 92 -11.87 -9.22 -15.24
CA ARG A 92 -11.76 -8.86 -16.68
C ARG A 92 -12.90 -9.44 -17.52
N ALA A 93 -13.39 -10.64 -17.20
CA ALA A 93 -14.55 -11.23 -17.87
C ALA A 93 -15.85 -10.48 -17.55
N ILE A 94 -16.06 -10.10 -16.29
CA ILE A 94 -17.24 -9.32 -15.86
C ILE A 94 -17.20 -7.91 -16.47
N LEU A 95 -16.03 -7.26 -16.49
CA LEU A 95 -15.88 -5.91 -17.06
C LEU A 95 -16.09 -5.90 -18.58
N HIS A 96 -15.69 -6.96 -19.29
CA HIS A 96 -15.91 -7.05 -20.74
C HIS A 96 -17.37 -7.36 -21.12
N HIS A 97 -18.15 -7.99 -20.22
CA HIS A 97 -19.59 -8.16 -20.43
C HIS A 97 -20.36 -6.86 -20.20
N PHE A 98 -19.97 -6.08 -19.18
CA PHE A 98 -20.69 -4.84 -18.80
C PHE A 98 -20.41 -3.65 -19.74
N LEU A 99 -19.27 -3.61 -20.44
CA LEU A 99 -18.92 -2.53 -21.38
C LEU A 99 -19.36 -2.80 -22.83
N ARG A 100 -20.01 -3.93 -23.13
CA ARG A 100 -20.54 -4.22 -24.48
C ARG A 100 -22.00 -3.76 -24.68
N ASP A 101 -22.71 -3.37 -23.63
CA ASP A 101 -24.16 -3.11 -23.68
C ASP A 101 -24.54 -1.61 -23.76
N LYS A 102 -23.58 -0.69 -23.92
CA LYS A 102 -23.86 0.76 -24.09
C LYS A 102 -23.61 1.26 -25.52
N ASP A 103 -24.16 0.56 -26.52
CA ASP A 103 -24.39 1.14 -27.85
C ASP A 103 -25.87 0.97 -28.23
N MET A 104 -26.70 1.86 -27.68
CA MET A 104 -28.07 2.13 -28.14
C MET A 104 -28.26 3.64 -28.11
N SER A 105 -27.71 4.30 -29.11
CA SER A 105 -28.08 5.65 -29.53
C SER A 105 -28.06 5.68 -31.03
N ASP A 106 -29.15 5.23 -31.65
CA ASP A 106 -29.84 5.93 -32.74
C ASP A 106 -30.97 5.02 -33.26
N HIS A 107 -32.24 5.38 -33.01
CA HIS A 107 -33.34 5.13 -33.96
C HIS A 107 -34.68 5.68 -33.42
N LYS A 108 -35.01 6.92 -33.78
CA LYS A 108 -36.36 7.53 -33.90
C LYS A 108 -36.16 8.86 -34.64
N ASP A 109 -36.77 9.22 -35.76
CA ASP A 109 -37.83 8.68 -36.58
C ASP A 109 -37.67 9.34 -37.97
N GLY A 110 -38.08 8.66 -39.03
CA GLY A 110 -38.90 9.29 -40.07
C GLY A 110 -38.20 10.11 -41.17
N VAL A 111 -38.52 9.69 -42.41
CA VAL A 111 -38.46 10.44 -43.67
C VAL A 111 -37.09 10.47 -44.35
N PHE A 112 -36.86 9.50 -45.23
CA PHE A 112 -36.50 9.78 -46.64
C PHE A 112 -36.66 8.48 -47.43
N LEU A 113 -37.89 8.24 -47.90
CA LEU A 113 -38.15 7.39 -49.06
C LEU A 113 -37.83 8.24 -50.30
N CYS A 114 -36.84 7.82 -51.06
CA CYS A 114 -36.71 8.24 -52.45
C CYS A 114 -37.91 7.71 -53.24
N ARG A 115 -38.51 8.62 -54.03
CA ARG A 115 -39.47 8.41 -55.12
C ARG A 115 -40.95 8.63 -54.79
#